data_AF-A0A699UCB3-F1
#
_entry.id   AF-A0A699UCB3-F1
#
_cell.length_a   1.000
_cell.length_b   1.000
_cell.length_c   1.000
_cell.angle_alpha   90.00
_cell.angle_beta   90.00
_cell.angle_gamma   90.00
#
_symmetry.space_group_name_H-M   'P 1'
#
loop_
_entity.id
_entity.type
_entity.pdbx_description
1 polymer ?
#
loop_
_entity_poly.entity_id
_entity_poly.type
_entity_poly.pdbx_seq_one_letter_code
_entity_poly.pdbx_strand_id
1 'polypeptide(L)'
;LSTTQQAASTLGPGNYLAVLAEQGPARRYLVEALEPQATDSFFAWGFFDSILQQKEHYSDYVFEDLAAEFLAKNPALRQQLEDAKKADPTLAASGPRQLEWVYQHSPYAELGYRRYPAVRWLGPLLR
;
A
#
# COMPACT_ATOMS: atom_id res chain seq x y z
N LEU A 1 6.66 20.98 4.25
CA LEU A 1 6.26 20.51 2.90
C LEU A 1 7.01 19.21 2.65
N SER A 2 6.47 18.09 3.13
CA SER A 2 7.05 16.77 2.88
C SER A 2 6.27 16.16 1.72
N THR A 3 6.88 16.17 0.55
CA THR A 3 6.33 15.53 -0.65
C THR A 3 6.37 14.02 -0.43
N THR A 4 5.31 13.45 0.14
CA THR A 4 5.13 12.01 0.13
C THR A 4 5.11 11.58 -1.33
N GLN A 5 6.07 10.76 -1.73
CA GLN A 5 6.17 10.20 -3.06
C GLN A 5 4.93 9.35 -3.30
N GLN A 6 3.93 9.91 -3.98
CA GLN A 6 2.73 9.17 -4.36
C GLN A 6 3.13 8.20 -5.48
N ALA A 7 3.29 6.93 -5.12
CA ALA A 7 3.51 5.87 -6.10
C ALA A 7 2.33 5.85 -7.09
N ALA A 8 2.63 5.89 -8.39
CA ALA A 8 1.62 5.79 -9.43
C ALA A 8 0.86 4.47 -9.27
N SER A 9 -0.36 4.55 -8.76
CA SER A 9 -1.22 3.39 -8.53
C SER A 9 -2.22 3.30 -9.66
N THR A 10 -2.24 2.18 -10.37
CA THR A 10 -3.29 1.87 -11.33
C THR A 10 -4.57 1.53 -10.58
N LEU A 11 -5.64 2.29 -10.83
CA LEU A 11 -6.96 1.97 -10.28
C LEU A 11 -7.54 0.83 -11.10
N GLY A 12 -7.71 -0.33 -10.47
CA GLY A 12 -8.32 -1.51 -11.09
C GLY A 12 -9.85 -1.36 -11.26
N PRO A 13 -10.51 -2.35 -11.87
CA PRO A 13 -11.96 -2.42 -11.92
C PRO A 13 -12.61 -2.30 -10.54
N GLY A 14 -13.77 -1.64 -10.44
CA GLY A 14 -14.52 -1.46 -9.19
C GLY A 14 -14.19 -0.19 -8.40
N ASN A 15 -13.21 0.61 -8.83
CA ASN A 15 -12.96 1.94 -8.27
C ASN A 15 -13.90 2.97 -8.90
N TYR A 16 -14.34 3.96 -8.11
CA TYR A 16 -15.19 5.06 -8.57
C TYR A 16 -14.42 6.37 -8.50
N LEU A 17 -14.57 7.21 -9.54
CA LEU A 17 -13.98 8.55 -9.59
C LEU A 17 -15.08 9.61 -9.46
N ALA A 18 -15.04 10.39 -8.38
CA ALA A 18 -15.89 11.57 -8.23
C ALA A 18 -15.13 12.81 -8.72
N VAL A 19 -15.49 13.32 -9.91
CA VAL A 19 -14.90 14.56 -10.44
C VAL A 19 -15.47 15.75 -9.65
N LEU A 20 -14.68 16.31 -8.73
CA LEU A 20 -15.13 17.33 -7.77
C LEU A 20 -15.79 18.56 -8.42
N ALA A 21 -15.37 18.94 -9.62
CA ALA A 21 -15.94 20.05 -10.38
C ALA A 21 -17.41 19.80 -10.78
N GLU A 22 -17.81 18.54 -10.91
CA GLU A 22 -19.15 18.12 -11.35
C GLU A 22 -20.11 17.89 -10.16
N GLN A 23 -19.60 17.91 -8.92
CA GLN A 23 -20.38 17.55 -7.72
C GLN A 23 -21.18 18.70 -7.10
N GLY A 24 -21.07 19.93 -7.65
CA GLY A 24 -21.80 21.09 -7.16
C GLY A 24 -21.65 21.28 -5.64
N PRO A 25 -22.76 21.41 -4.86
CA PRO A 25 -22.70 21.57 -3.41
C PRO A 25 -22.08 20.38 -2.66
N ALA A 26 -22.21 19.15 -3.18
CA ALA A 26 -21.75 17.93 -2.52
C ALA A 26 -20.21 17.82 -2.48
N ARG A 27 -19.49 18.61 -3.30
CA ARG A 27 -18.02 18.63 -3.33
C ARG A 27 -17.40 18.82 -1.95
N ARG A 28 -17.99 19.69 -1.11
CA ARG A 28 -17.44 19.98 0.22
C ARG A 28 -17.58 18.77 1.13
N TYR A 29 -18.77 18.14 1.12
CA TYR A 29 -19.00 16.94 1.90
C TYR A 29 -18.01 15.82 1.55
N LEU A 30 -17.77 15.57 0.26
CA LEU A 30 -16.82 14.54 -0.17
C LEU A 30 -15.40 14.82 0.33
N VAL A 31 -14.94 16.07 0.23
CA VAL A 31 -13.59 16.46 0.70
C VAL A 31 -13.48 16.33 2.22
N GLU A 32 -14.41 16.90 2.98
CA GLU A 32 -14.36 16.89 4.45
C GLU A 32 -14.48 15.46 5.01
N ALA A 33 -15.32 14.62 4.40
CA ALA A 33 -15.53 13.24 4.87
C ALA A 33 -14.37 12.30 4.49
N LEU A 34 -13.79 12.45 3.30
CA LEU A 34 -12.81 11.49 2.77
C LEU A 34 -11.35 11.93 2.92
N GLU A 35 -11.05 13.21 3.16
CA GLU A 35 -9.67 13.65 3.40
C GLU A 35 -9.23 13.26 4.82
N PRO A 36 -8.23 12.39 5.01
CA PRO A 36 -7.87 11.88 6.34
C PRO A 36 -7.32 12.95 7.28
N GLN A 37 -6.93 14.11 6.75
CA GLN A 37 -6.45 15.28 7.52
C GLN A 37 -7.58 16.24 7.91
N ALA A 38 -8.81 16.05 7.43
CA ALA A 38 -9.94 16.89 7.79
C ALA A 38 -10.48 16.55 9.19
N THR A 39 -10.91 17.57 9.91
CA THR A 39 -11.34 17.50 11.31
C THR A 39 -12.49 16.50 11.51
N ASP A 40 -13.47 16.49 10.60
CA ASP A 40 -14.65 15.62 10.66
C ASP A 40 -14.61 14.48 9.63
N SER A 41 -13.41 14.02 9.28
CA SER A 41 -13.24 12.92 8.33
C SER A 41 -13.68 11.59 8.92
N PHE A 42 -14.11 10.67 8.05
CA PHE A 42 -14.37 9.28 8.45
C PHE A 42 -13.14 8.61 9.10
N PHE A 43 -11.93 9.06 8.74
CA PHE A 43 -10.71 8.65 9.43
C PHE A 43 -10.65 9.16 10.86
N ALA A 44 -10.88 10.46 11.10
CA ALA A 44 -10.92 11.05 12.45
C ALA A 44 -11.99 10.42 13.34
N TRP A 45 -13.10 9.98 12.73
CA TRP A 45 -14.20 9.29 13.41
C TRP A 45 -14.00 7.76 13.56
N GLY A 46 -12.87 7.21 13.11
CA GLY A 46 -12.50 5.80 13.31
C GLY A 46 -13.16 4.79 12.37
N PHE A 47 -13.87 5.23 11.32
CA PHE A 47 -14.50 4.31 10.35
C PHE A 47 -13.49 3.46 9.57
N PHE A 48 -12.21 3.88 9.54
CA PHE A 48 -11.15 3.20 8.82
C PHE A 48 -10.08 2.58 9.73
N ASP A 49 -10.31 2.48 11.04
CA ASP A 49 -9.31 1.95 11.99
C ASP A 49 -8.83 0.53 11.65
N SER A 50 -9.67 -0.24 10.95
CA SER A 50 -9.32 -1.59 10.50
C SER A 50 -8.08 -1.64 9.59
N ILE A 51 -7.71 -0.56 8.90
CA ILE A 51 -6.49 -0.50 8.08
C ILE A 51 -5.24 -0.29 8.93
N LEU A 52 -5.38 0.21 10.17
CA LEU A 52 -4.27 0.54 11.05
C LEU A 52 -3.77 -0.68 11.83
N GLN A 53 -4.56 -1.75 11.86
CA GLN A 53 -4.23 -2.99 12.55
C GLN A 53 -3.82 -4.03 11.52
N GLN A 54 -2.59 -4.55 11.66
CA GLN A 54 -2.19 -5.72 10.90
C GLN A 54 -2.89 -6.93 11.53
N LYS A 55 -3.71 -7.62 10.74
CA LYS A 55 -4.49 -8.77 11.20
C LYS A 55 -3.79 -10.08 10.90
N GLU A 56 -3.03 -10.09 9.81
CA GLU A 56 -2.32 -11.27 9.33
C GLU A 56 -0.82 -10.99 9.16
N HIS A 57 -0.03 -11.94 9.65
CA HIS A 57 1.41 -12.00 9.44
C HIS A 57 1.76 -13.44 9.04
N TYR A 58 2.89 -13.62 8.40
CA TYR A 58 3.37 -14.95 8.09
C TYR A 58 3.98 -15.63 9.31
N SER A 59 3.95 -16.98 9.31
CA SER A 59 4.74 -17.82 10.20
C SER A 59 6.03 -18.21 9.50
N ASP A 60 7.19 -17.90 10.10
CA ASP A 60 8.51 -18.11 9.50
C ASP A 60 8.68 -19.51 8.90
N TYR A 61 8.32 -20.55 9.65
CA TYR A 61 8.50 -21.96 9.25
C TYR A 61 7.65 -22.37 8.03
N VAL A 62 6.47 -21.77 7.86
CA VAL A 62 5.60 -22.06 6.71
C VAL A 62 5.98 -21.20 5.50
N PHE A 63 6.48 -20.00 5.77
CA PHE A 63 6.70 -19.00 4.73
C PHE A 63 8.05 -19.15 4.03
N GLU A 64 9.08 -19.71 4.68
CA GLU A 64 10.42 -19.83 4.09
C GLU A 64 10.42 -20.59 2.75
N ASP A 65 9.79 -21.77 2.72
CA ASP A 65 9.67 -22.56 1.48
C ASP A 65 8.87 -21.83 0.40
N LEU A 66 7.77 -21.17 0.80
CA LEU A 66 6.91 -20.41 -0.09
C LEU A 66 7.64 -19.19 -0.68
N ALA A 67 8.42 -18.49 0.14
CA ALA A 67 9.24 -17.36 -0.26
C ALA A 67 10.34 -17.78 -1.24
N ALA A 68 11.00 -18.90 -0.99
CA ALA A 68 12.00 -19.46 -1.90
C ALA A 68 11.39 -19.82 -3.26
N GLU A 69 10.23 -20.51 -3.27
CA GLU A 69 9.52 -20.83 -4.51
C GLU A 69 9.05 -19.56 -5.24
N PHE A 70 8.54 -18.58 -4.49
CA PHE A 70 8.07 -17.32 -5.05
C PHE A 70 9.19 -16.53 -5.72
N LEU A 71 10.37 -16.43 -5.08
CA LEU A 71 11.55 -15.80 -5.67
C LEU A 71 12.06 -16.55 -6.90
N ALA A 72 12.00 -17.88 -6.91
CA ALA A 72 12.39 -18.69 -8.07
C ALA A 72 11.48 -18.43 -9.28
N LYS A 73 10.18 -18.23 -9.06
CA LYS A 73 9.21 -17.91 -10.11
C LYS A 73 9.23 -16.43 -10.54
N ASN A 74 9.77 -15.54 -9.71
CA ASN A 74 9.80 -14.09 -9.94
C ASN A 74 11.24 -13.55 -9.95
N PRO A 75 12.02 -13.80 -11.03
CA PRO A 75 13.42 -13.40 -11.10
C PRO A 75 13.63 -11.89 -10.99
N ALA A 76 12.67 -11.08 -11.45
CA ALA A 76 12.72 -9.62 -11.29
C ALA A 76 12.66 -9.19 -9.82
N LEU A 77 11.82 -9.84 -9.01
CA LEU A 77 11.74 -9.56 -7.57
C LEU A 77 13.01 -10.03 -6.85
N ARG A 78 13.55 -11.19 -7.23
CA ARG A 78 14.84 -11.66 -6.71
C ARG A 78 15.94 -10.64 -6.97
N GLN A 79 15.98 -10.05 -8.16
CA GLN A 79 16.95 -9.00 -8.46
C GLN A 79 16.76 -7.76 -7.56
N GLN A 80 15.52 -7.34 -7.32
CA GLN A 80 15.21 -6.24 -6.39
C GLN A 80 15.68 -6.54 -4.95
N LEU A 81 15.51 -7.77 -4.46
CA LEU A 81 16.03 -8.18 -3.15
C LEU A 81 17.56 -8.11 -3.09
N GLU A 82 18.25 -8.58 -4.13
CA GLU A 82 19.72 -8.51 -4.18
C GLU A 82 20.22 -7.06 -4.22
N ASP A 83 19.53 -6.18 -4.93
CA ASP A 83 19.88 -4.76 -4.97
C ASP A 83 19.58 -4.07 -3.62
N ALA A 84 18.48 -4.45 -2.95
CA ALA A 84 18.19 -3.99 -1.59
C ALA A 84 19.26 -4.44 -0.58
N LYS A 85 19.74 -5.69 -0.68
CA LYS A 85 20.84 -6.22 0.15
C LYS A 85 22.15 -5.46 -0.07
N LYS A 86 22.46 -5.02 -1.30
CA LYS A 86 23.63 -4.19 -1.58
C LYS A 86 23.51 -2.80 -0.95
N ALA A 87 22.30 -2.24 -0.92
CA ALA A 87 22.03 -0.92 -0.36
C ALA A 87 21.97 -0.93 1.18
N ASP A 88 21.57 -2.04 1.80
CA ASP A 88 21.44 -2.20 3.25
C ASP A 88 22.21 -3.44 3.76
N PRO A 89 23.42 -3.25 4.33
CA PRO A 89 24.20 -4.33 4.92
C PRO A 89 23.48 -5.06 6.07
N THR A 90 22.56 -4.39 6.76
CA THR A 90 21.81 -4.98 7.88
C THR A 90 20.71 -5.93 7.38
N LEU A 91 20.16 -5.66 6.19
CA LEU A 91 19.28 -6.58 5.48
C LEU A 91 20.09 -7.79 4.96
N ALA A 92 21.25 -7.55 4.36
CA ALA A 92 22.11 -8.63 3.86
C ALA A 92 22.57 -9.61 4.95
N ALA A 93 22.79 -9.11 6.17
CA ALA A 93 23.27 -9.91 7.30
C ALA A 93 22.15 -10.65 8.08
N SER A 94 20.87 -10.48 7.73
CA SER A 94 19.75 -11.01 8.51
C SER A 94 18.75 -11.78 7.66
N GLY A 95 18.69 -13.10 7.85
CA GLY A 95 17.70 -13.99 7.22
C GLY A 95 16.24 -13.58 7.49
N PRO A 96 15.84 -13.33 8.75
CA PRO A 96 14.49 -12.87 9.06
C PRO A 96 14.11 -11.56 8.36
N ARG A 97 15.04 -10.61 8.22
CA ARG A 97 14.78 -9.37 7.48
C ARG A 97 14.64 -9.58 5.98
N GLN A 98 15.40 -10.51 5.41
CA GLN A 98 15.23 -10.88 4.00
C GLN A 98 13.87 -11.53 3.77
N LEU A 99 13.45 -12.41 4.69
CA LEU A 99 12.16 -13.07 4.63
C LEU A 99 11.00 -12.06 4.75
N GLU A 100 11.10 -11.12 5.70
CA GLU A 100 10.17 -10.01 5.87
C GLU A 100 10.10 -9.13 4.61
N TRP A 101 11.26 -8.83 4.01
CA TRP A 101 11.33 -8.07 2.77
C TRP A 101 10.57 -8.78 1.66
N VAL A 102 10.76 -10.10 1.50
CA VAL A 102 10.03 -10.89 0.49
C VAL A 102 8.53 -10.88 0.77
N TYR A 103 8.12 -11.05 2.03
CA TYR A 103 6.73 -10.96 2.43
C TYR A 103 6.09 -9.63 1.99
N GLN A 104 6.69 -8.51 2.37
CA GLN A 104 6.20 -7.15 2.06
C GLN A 104 6.11 -6.85 0.55
N HIS A 105 6.91 -7.54 -0.28
CA HIS A 105 6.92 -7.36 -1.73
C HIS A 105 6.24 -8.51 -2.49
N SER A 106 5.46 -9.33 -1.80
CA SER A 106 4.71 -10.44 -2.36
C SER A 106 3.19 -10.23 -2.22
N PRO A 107 2.37 -11.00 -2.97
CA PRO A 107 0.91 -11.01 -2.78
C PRO A 107 0.46 -11.54 -1.41
N TYR A 108 1.36 -12.10 -0.61
CA TYR A 108 1.05 -12.66 0.70
C TYR A 108 0.95 -11.59 1.78
N ALA A 109 1.54 -10.41 1.55
CA ALA A 109 1.35 -9.28 2.44
C ALA A 109 -0.10 -8.82 2.46
N GLU A 110 -0.58 -8.46 3.65
CA GLU A 110 -1.93 -7.90 3.84
C GLU A 110 -2.06 -6.57 3.06
N LEU A 111 -2.68 -6.64 1.87
CA LEU A 111 -2.80 -5.51 0.94
C LEU A 111 -3.55 -4.28 1.51
N GLY A 112 -4.39 -4.49 2.54
CA GLY A 112 -5.17 -3.45 3.19
C GLY A 112 -4.45 -2.74 4.32
N TYR A 113 -3.37 -3.32 4.84
CA TYR A 113 -2.66 -2.74 5.99
C TYR A 113 -2.02 -1.41 5.61
N ARG A 114 -2.32 -0.38 6.41
CA ARG A 114 -1.92 1.03 6.23
C ARG A 114 -2.30 1.63 4.87
N ARG A 115 -3.30 1.05 4.20
CA ARG A 115 -3.79 1.55 2.91
C ARG A 115 -5.13 2.24 3.09
N TYR A 116 -5.13 3.56 2.96
CA TYR A 116 -6.35 4.35 3.04
C TYR A 116 -7.23 4.13 1.79
N PRO A 117 -8.56 3.94 1.93
CA PRO A 117 -9.42 3.52 0.83
C PRO A 117 -9.84 4.65 -0.12
N ALA A 118 -9.56 5.91 0.21
CA ALA A 118 -9.80 7.06 -0.67
C ALA A 118 -8.46 7.68 -1.10
N VAL A 119 -8.33 8.04 -2.37
CA VAL A 119 -7.12 8.67 -2.91
C VAL A 119 -7.48 9.93 -3.68
N ARG A 120 -6.59 10.92 -3.62
CA ARG A 120 -6.69 12.10 -4.48
C ARG A 120 -6.08 11.78 -5.83
N TRP A 121 -6.93 11.66 -6.85
CA TRP A 121 -6.49 11.52 -8.23
C TRP A 121 -6.05 12.88 -8.78
N LEU A 122 -4.77 12.98 -9.15
CA LEU A 122 -4.17 14.17 -9.80
C LEU A 122 -3.86 13.95 -11.29
N GLY A 123 -4.20 12.76 -11.81
CA GLY A 123 -3.97 12.41 -13.20
C GLY A 123 -4.99 13.04 -14.16
N PRO A 124 -4.75 12.95 -15.47
CA PRO A 124 -5.71 13.41 -16.46
C PRO A 124 -7.01 12.60 -16.39
N LEU A 125 -8.13 13.24 -16.70
CA LEU A 125 -9.39 12.55 -16.96
C LEU A 125 -9.31 11.97 -18.38
N LEU A 126 -9.28 10.64 -18.51
CA LEU A 126 -9.49 10.00 -19.80
C LEU A 126 -10.97 10.21 -20.14
N ARG A 127 -11.25 10.97 -21.20
CA ARG A 127 -12.60 11.17 -21.76
C ARG A 127 -12.82 10.21 -22.91
#